data_AF-A0A7X7SDZ0-F1
#
_entry.id   AF-A0A7X7SDZ0-F1
#
_cell.length_a   1.000
_cell.length_b   1.000
_cell.length_c   1.000
_cell.angle_alpha   90.00
_cell.angle_beta   90.00
_cell.angle_gamma   90.00
#
_symmetry.space_group_name_H-M   'P 1'
#
loop_
_entity.id
_entity.type
_entity.pdbx_description
1 polymer ?
#
loop_
_entity_poly.entity_id
_entity_poly.type
_entity_poly.pdbx_seq_one_letter_code
_entity_poly.pdbx_strand_id
1 'polypeptide(L)'
;MMATLAFCVSLGPYDTGLTLAAQLLDTNGDASGSAITTGWIEIGDGHYGVVAEIPDGFRGFITVYDASNPTFILEAGAINPEEIVT
;
A
#
# COMPACT_ATOMS: atom_id res chain seq x y z
N MET A 1 -5.18 12.85 14.12
CA MET A 1 -4.69 13.57 12.92
C MET A 1 -4.43 12.53 11.84
N MET A 2 -4.43 12.90 10.56
CA MET A 2 -4.07 12.00 9.47
C MET A 2 -2.68 12.37 8.95
N ALA A 3 -1.91 11.38 8.53
CA ALA A 3 -0.64 11.53 7.85
C ALA A 3 -0.76 11.07 6.39
N THR A 4 0.14 11.52 5.53
CA THR A 4 0.19 11.09 4.13
C THR A 4 1.31 10.06 3.95
N LEU A 5 0.98 8.92 3.36
CA LEU A 5 1.92 7.88 2.97
C LEU A 5 2.04 7.84 1.45
N ALA A 6 3.27 7.79 0.94
CA ALA A 6 3.56 7.41 -0.43
C ALA A 6 4.21 6.03 -0.44
N PHE A 7 3.68 5.10 -1.24
CA PHE A 7 4.21 3.74 -1.35
C PHE A 7 4.30 3.34 -2.81
N CYS A 8 5.39 2.66 -3.19
CA CYS A 8 5.61 2.17 -4.55
C CYS A 8 5.76 0.65 -4.54
N VAL A 9 5.27 0.02 -5.59
CA VAL A 9 5.39 -1.42 -5.83
C VAL A 9 5.94 -1.68 -7.23
N SER A 10 6.76 -2.71 -7.36
CA SER A 10 7.40 -3.12 -8.61
C SER A 10 7.09 -4.58 -8.87
N LEU A 11 6.12 -4.87 -9.74
CA LEU A 11 5.68 -6.22 -10.05
C LEU A 11 6.42 -6.82 -11.25
N GLY A 12 6.94 -5.94 -12.12
CA GLY A 12 7.70 -6.31 -13.31
C GLY A 12 6.92 -6.02 -14.60
N PRO A 13 7.61 -6.05 -15.76
CA PRO A 13 7.13 -5.44 -17.01
C PRO A 13 5.89 -6.10 -17.63
N TYR A 14 5.46 -7.26 -17.14
CA TYR A 14 4.30 -7.97 -17.65
C TYR A 14 3.03 -7.74 -16.81
N ASP A 15 3.17 -7.21 -15.60
CA ASP A 15 2.07 -6.97 -14.66
C ASP A 15 1.60 -5.51 -14.77
N THR A 16 1.09 -5.16 -15.96
CA THR A 16 0.64 -3.80 -16.34
C THR A 16 -0.89 -3.69 -16.40
N GLY A 17 -1.44 -2.48 -16.24
CA GLY A 17 -2.88 -2.22 -16.30
C GLY A 17 -3.72 -2.84 -15.18
N LEU A 18 -3.09 -3.21 -14.06
CA LEU A 18 -3.77 -3.83 -12.92
C LEU A 18 -4.55 -2.80 -12.11
N THR A 19 -5.69 -3.23 -11.56
CA THR A 19 -6.42 -2.45 -10.55
C THR A 19 -5.96 -2.90 -9.18
N LEU A 20 -5.07 -2.13 -8.56
CA LEU A 20 -4.51 -2.46 -7.25
C LEU A 20 -5.37 -1.91 -6.11
N ALA A 21 -5.29 -2.60 -4.98
CA ALA A 21 -5.78 -2.14 -3.69
C ALA A 21 -4.76 -2.48 -2.60
N ALA A 22 -4.83 -1.77 -1.48
CA ALA A 22 -4.02 -2.08 -0.31
C ALA A 22 -4.84 -2.17 0.97
N GLN A 23 -4.30 -2.88 1.95
CA GLN A 23 -4.84 -2.93 3.31
C GLN A 23 -3.71 -2.58 4.29
N LEU A 24 -4.00 -1.67 5.21
CA LEU A 24 -3.13 -1.45 6.36
C LEU A 24 -3.37 -2.57 7.37
N LEU A 25 -2.28 -3.14 7.88
CA LEU A 25 -2.29 -4.13 8.96
C LEU A 25 -1.57 -3.54 10.18
N ASP A 26 -2.15 -3.66 11.37
CA ASP A 26 -1.50 -3.25 12.61
C ASP A 26 -0.32 -4.18 12.97
N THR A 27 0.31 -3.95 14.13
CA THR A 27 1.44 -4.76 14.59
C THR A 27 1.09 -6.21 14.93
N ASN A 28 -0.20 -6.54 15.05
CA ASN A 28 -0.68 -7.91 15.25
C ASN A 28 -1.02 -8.61 13.93
N GLY A 29 -1.00 -7.88 12.82
CA GLY A 29 -1.41 -8.37 11.50
C GLY A 29 -2.91 -8.21 11.24
N ASP A 30 -3.64 -7.50 12.08
CA ASP A 30 -5.07 -7.27 11.93
C ASP A 30 -5.33 -6.06 11.02
N ALA A 31 -6.40 -6.13 10.22
CA ALA A 31 -6.77 -5.03 9.33
C ALA A 31 -7.11 -3.76 10.12
N SER A 32 -6.39 -2.68 9.81
CA SER A 32 -6.63 -1.35 10.36
C SER A 32 -7.34 -0.47 9.33
N GLY A 33 -8.61 -0.17 9.58
CA GLY A 33 -9.43 0.64 8.68
C GLY A 33 -9.85 -0.09 7.39
N SER A 34 -10.41 0.67 6.45
CA SER A 34 -10.85 0.16 5.15
C SER A 34 -9.70 0.04 4.16
N ALA A 35 -9.88 -0.80 3.15
CA ALA A 35 -8.95 -0.93 2.04
C ALA A 35 -8.76 0.40 1.28
N ILE A 36 -7.53 0.63 0.83
CA ILE A 36 -7.11 1.76 0.00
C ILE A 36 -7.29 1.36 -1.47
N THR A 37 -8.38 1.84 -2.07
CA THR A 37 -8.77 1.51 -3.46
C THR A 37 -8.62 2.67 -4.44
N THR A 38 -8.14 3.83 -3.96
CA THR A 38 -7.98 5.06 -4.75
C THR A 38 -6.58 5.63 -4.56
N GLY A 39 -6.18 6.56 -5.44
CA GLY A 39 -4.85 7.17 -5.40
C GLY A 39 -3.74 6.33 -6.07
N TRP A 40 -4.09 5.17 -6.62
CA TRP A 40 -3.20 4.33 -7.40
C TRP A 40 -2.91 4.94 -8.77
N ILE A 41 -1.64 4.92 -9.14
CA ILE A 41 -1.14 5.29 -10.47
C ILE A 41 -0.20 4.19 -10.97
N GLU A 42 -0.34 3.83 -12.24
CA GLU A 42 0.69 3.06 -12.93
C GLU A 42 1.75 4.05 -13.45
N ILE A 43 2.98 3.89 -12.97
CA ILE A 43 4.13 4.73 -13.35
C ILE A 43 4.68 4.27 -14.71
N GLY A 44 4.62 2.96 -14.98
CA GLY A 44 5.06 2.32 -16.22
C GLY A 44 5.76 0.99 -15.94
N ASP A 45 5.78 0.08 -16.93
CA ASP A 45 6.47 -1.22 -16.87
C ASP A 45 6.17 -2.06 -15.60
N GLY A 46 4.91 -2.01 -15.15
CA GLY A 46 4.44 -2.74 -13.96
C GLY A 46 4.94 -2.17 -12.63
N HIS A 47 5.39 -0.92 -12.64
CA HIS A 47 5.62 -0.12 -11.45
C HIS A 47 4.38 0.72 -11.13
N TYR A 48 3.94 0.68 -9.89
CA TYR A 48 2.79 1.43 -9.41
C TYR A 48 3.16 2.25 -8.18
N GLY A 49 2.47 3.37 -7.99
CA GLY A 49 2.53 4.19 -6.80
C GLY A 49 1.15 4.43 -6.22
N VAL A 50 1.08 4.66 -4.91
CA VAL A 50 -0.12 5.12 -4.23
C VAL A 50 0.25 6.23 -3.25
N VAL A 51 -0.60 7.25 -3.19
CA VAL A 51 -0.58 8.26 -2.12
C VAL A 51 -1.88 8.17 -1.36
N ALA A 52 -1.80 7.86 -0.06
CA ALA A 52 -2.96 7.60 0.78
C ALA A 52 -2.86 8.35 2.12
N GLU A 53 -4.02 8.66 2.70
CA GLU A 53 -4.10 9.14 4.07
C GLU A 53 -4.17 7.95 5.03
N ILE A 54 -3.31 7.97 6.05
CA ILE A 54 -3.25 6.96 7.10
C ILE A 54 -3.37 7.63 8.48
N PRO A 55 -3.71 6.88 9.55
CA PRO A 55 -3.68 7.43 10.89
C PRO A 55 -2.30 8.00 11.23
N ASP A 56 -2.25 9.19 11.83
CA ASP A 56 -1.01 9.76 12.31
C ASP A 56 -0.33 8.83 13.34
N GLY A 57 0.99 8.64 13.20
CA GLY A 57 1.75 7.69 14.02
C GLY A 57 1.43 6.21 13.78
N PHE A 58 0.73 5.85 12.70
CA PHE A 58 0.43 4.45 12.37
C PHE A 58 1.69 3.61 12.24
N ARG A 59 1.76 2.47 12.95
CA ARG A 59 2.84 1.49 12.88
C ARG A 59 2.28 0.13 12.50
N GLY A 60 2.91 -0.52 11.54
CA GLY A 60 2.49 -1.84 11.07
C GLY A 60 2.97 -2.09 9.65
N PHE A 61 2.06 -2.58 8.82
CA PHE A 61 2.35 -2.98 7.45
C PHE A 61 1.32 -2.43 6.47
N ILE A 62 1.72 -2.31 5.21
CA ILE A 62 0.82 -2.20 4.07
C ILE A 62 0.97 -3.46 3.24
N THR A 63 -0.15 -4.08 2.87
CA THR A 63 -0.17 -5.17 1.89
C THR A 63 -0.90 -4.69 0.64
N VAL A 64 -0.36 -5.03 -0.52
CA VAL A 64 -0.91 -4.68 -1.84
C VAL A 64 -1.38 -5.95 -2.53
N TYR A 65 -2.53 -5.88 -3.18
CA TYR A 65 -3.15 -6.99 -3.90
C TYR A 65 -3.90 -6.49 -5.13
N ASP A 66 -4.17 -7.40 -6.06
CA ASP A 66 -5.08 -7.14 -7.18
C ASP A 66 -6.51 -7.07 -6.63
N ALA A 67 -7.24 -6.01 -6.91
CA ALA A 67 -8.63 -5.84 -6.46
C ALA A 67 -9.56 -6.98 -6.94
N SER A 68 -9.20 -7.65 -8.04
CA SER A 68 -9.90 -8.83 -8.55
C SER A 68 -9.56 -10.13 -7.80
N ASN A 69 -8.45 -10.15 -7.05
CA ASN A 69 -8.00 -11.27 -6.24
C ASN A 69 -7.43 -10.81 -4.89
N PRO A 70 -8.29 -10.39 -3.94
CA PRO A 70 -7.86 -9.77 -2.68
C PRO A 70 -7.15 -10.73 -1.71
N THR A 71 -7.18 -12.04 -2.00
CA THR A 71 -6.48 -13.04 -1.19
C THR A 71 -5.03 -13.23 -1.58
N PHE A 72 -4.62 -12.73 -2.75
CA PHE A 72 -3.26 -12.87 -3.25
C PHE A 72 -2.47 -11.58 -3.04
N ILE A 73 -1.52 -11.62 -2.12
CA ILE A 73 -0.65 -10.47 -1.83
C ILE A 73 0.44 -10.39 -2.89
N LEU A 74 0.50 -9.26 -3.57
CA LEU A 74 1.49 -8.94 -4.59
C LEU A 74 2.76 -8.34 -3.99
N GLU A 75 2.60 -7.49 -2.97
CA GLU A 75 3.70 -6.82 -2.28
C GLU A 75 3.31 -6.52 -0.83
N ALA A 76 4.29 -6.41 0.06
CA ALA A 76 4.08 -5.92 1.42
C ALA A 76 5.25 -5.05 1.87
N GLY A 77 4.95 -3.99 2.61
CA GLY A 77 5.95 -3.07 3.17
C GLY A 77 5.69 -2.76 4.63
N ALA A 78 6.75 -2.46 5.37
CA ALA A 78 6.63 -1.94 6.73
C ALA A 78 6.29 -0.45 6.70
N ILE A 79 5.53 0.00 7.68
CA ILE A 79 5.31 1.42 7.96
C ILE A 79 5.77 1.67 9.39
N ASN A 80 6.84 2.45 9.54
CA ASN A 80 7.28 2.98 10.82
C ASN A 80 7.41 4.51 10.74
N PRO A 81 6.59 5.29 11.47
CA PRO A 81 6.60 6.75 11.39
C PRO A 81 7.93 7.36 11.86
N GLU A 82 8.73 6.59 12.60
CA GLU A 82 10.08 6.99 13.04
C GLU A 82 11.11 7.01 11.91
N GLU A 83 10.88 6.28 10.80
CA GLU A 83 11.78 6.31 9.64
C GLU A 83 11.70 7.61 8.83
N ILE A 84 10.67 8.43 9.08
CA ILE A 84 10.39 9.65 8.30
C ILE A 84 11.09 10.90 8.91
N VAL A 85 11.64 10.81 10.13
CA VAL A 85 12.30 11.93 10.81
C VAL A 85 13.81 11.74 10.80
N THR A 86 14.51 12.44 9.90
CA THR A 86 15.96 12.70 10.01
C THR A 86 16.21 14.17 10.30
#